data_AF-A0A7X7SYL7-F1
#
_entry.id   AF-A0A7X7SYL7-F1
#
_cell.length_a   1.000
_cell.length_b   1.000
_cell.length_c   1.000
_cell.angle_alpha   90.00
_cell.angle_beta   90.00
_cell.angle_gamma   90.00
#
_symmetry.space_group_name_H-M   'P 1'
#
loop_
_entity.id
_entity.type
_entity.pdbx_description
1 polymer ?
#
loop_
_entity_poly.entity_id
_entity_poly.type
_entity_poly.pdbx_seq_one_letter_code
_entity_poly.pdbx_strand_id
1 'polypeptide(L)' 'MIERFWRTLKRDEVYLNEYATPQEAREAIARYIKVYNSVRPRQSLGNRTPAEVFYGSAEMLCA' A
#
# COMPACT_ATOMS: atom_id res chain seq x y z
N MET A 1 -11.12 6.13 -0.67
CA MET A 1 -9.73 5.78 -0.30
C MET A 1 -9.45 4.29 -0.53
N ILE A 2 -10.23 3.41 0.12
CA ILE A 2 -10.09 1.95 -0.03
C ILE A 2 -10.46 1.43 -1.43
N GLU A 3 -11.51 1.96 -2.05
CA GLU A 3 -11.92 1.56 -3.42
C GLU A 3 -10.85 1.92 -4.47
N ARG A 4 -10.23 3.11 -4.34
CA ARG A 4 -9.13 3.54 -5.22
C ARG A 4 -7.90 2.67 -5.02
N PHE A 5 -7.63 2.25 -3.79
CA PHE A 5 -6.55 1.30 -3.50
C PHE A 5 -6.80 -0.03 -4.23
N TRP A 6 -7.96 -0.65 -4.07
CA TRP A 6 -8.26 -1.95 -4.70
C TRP A 6 -8.20 -1.89 -6.23
N ARG A 7 -8.69 -0.81 -6.84
CA ARG A 7 -8.58 -0.60 -8.29
C ARG A 7 -7.12 -0.52 -8.74
N THR A 8 -6.28 0.19 -7.98
CA THR A 8 -4.87 0.40 -8.33
C THR A 8 -4.05 -0.87 -8.12
N LEU A 9 -4.25 -1.57 -7.01
CA LEU A 9 -3.60 -2.87 -6.73
C LEU A 9 -3.90 -3.89 -7.84
N LYS A 10 -5.17 -4.02 -8.24
CA LYS A 10 -5.54 -4.95 -9.30
C LYS A 10 -4.86 -4.62 -10.62
N ARG A 11 -4.87 -3.35 -11.01
CA ARG A 11 -4.31 -2.88 -12.27
C ARG A 11 -2.79 -3.01 -12.31
N ASP A 12 -2.09 -2.58 -11.27
CA ASP A 12 -0.64 -2.39 -11.32
C ASP A 12 0.15 -3.62 -10.85
N GLU A 13 -0.47 -4.51 -10.08
CA GLU A 13 0.18 -5.69 -9.52
C GLU A 13 -0.52 -6.98 -9.95
N VAL A 14 -1.83 -7.12 -9.74
CA VAL A 14 -2.49 -8.43 -9.92
C VAL A 14 -2.69 -8.82 -11.39
N TYR A 15 -3.06 -7.86 -12.26
CA TYR A 15 -3.36 -8.15 -13.66
C TYR A 15 -2.13 -8.16 -14.57
N LEU A 16 -1.01 -7.60 -14.10
CA LEU A 16 0.24 -7.52 -14.86
C LEU A 16 1.24 -8.62 -14.52
N ASN A 17 1.07 -9.27 -13.37
CA ASN A 17 1.98 -10.30 -12.91
C ASN A 17 1.30 -11.68 -12.93
N GLU A 18 2.07 -12.68 -13.36
CA GLU A 18 1.76 -14.08 -13.13
C GLU A 18 2.53 -14.56 -11.90
N TYR A 19 1.91 -15.43 -11.11
CA TYR A 19 2.53 -16.00 -9.91
C TYR A 19 2.61 -17.52 -10.08
N ALA A 20 3.80 -18.08 -9.90
CA ALA A 20 4.00 -19.52 -9.97
C ALA A 20 3.39 -20.24 -8.77
N THR A 21 3.30 -19.57 -7.61
CA THR A 21 2.72 -20.13 -6.39
C THR A 21 1.85 -19.14 -5.61
N PRO A 22 0.91 -19.62 -4.79
CA PRO A 22 0.17 -18.77 -3.85
C PRO A 22 1.03 -18.06 -2.81
N GLN A 23 2.24 -18.57 -2.53
CA GLN A 23 3.18 -17.92 -1.62
C GLN A 23 3.80 -16.70 -2.28
N GLU A 24 4.27 -16.85 -3.51
CA GLU A 24 4.82 -15.75 -4.30
C GLU A 24 3.81 -14.61 -4.47
N ALA A 25 2.54 -14.94 -4.79
CA ALA A 25 1.47 -13.97 -4.87
C ALA A 25 1.28 -13.18 -3.57
N ARG A 26 1.32 -13.85 -2.42
CA ARG A 26 1.20 -13.17 -1.11
C ARG A 26 2.36 -12.22 -0.87
N GLU A 27 3.58 -12.65 -1.15
CA GLU A 27 4.78 -11.83 -0.93
C GLU A 27 4.82 -10.62 -1.85
N ALA A 28 4.47 -10.79 -3.12
CA ALA A 28 4.41 -9.71 -4.10
C ALA A 28 3.34 -8.67 -3.75
N ILE A 29 2.11 -9.13 -3.45
CA ILE A 29 1.02 -8.25 -3.01
C ILE A 29 1.39 -7.53 -1.70
N ALA A 30 2.01 -8.21 -0.73
CA ALA A 30 2.43 -7.59 0.53
C ALA A 30 3.47 -6.49 0.31
N ARG A 31 4.46 -6.72 -0.57
CA ARG A 31 5.44 -5.70 -0.95
C ARG A 31 4.76 -4.51 -1.61
N TYR A 32 3.85 -4.75 -2.56
CA TYR A 32 3.10 -3.69 -3.23
C TYR A 32 2.32 -2.84 -2.23
N ILE A 33 1.61 -3.47 -1.28
CA ILE A 33 0.84 -2.76 -0.25
C ILE A 33 1.74 -1.90 0.63
N LYS A 34 2.90 -2.43 1.06
CA LYS A 34 3.89 -1.67 1.85
C LYS A 34 4.37 -0.43 1.09
N VAL A 35 4.66 -0.57 -0.20
CA VAL A 35 5.05 0.54 -1.07
C VAL A 35 3.88 1.51 -1.23
N TYR A 36 2.68 1.04 -1.61
CA TYR A 36 1.51 1.90 -1.82
C TYR A 36 1.17 2.74 -0.58
N ASN A 37 1.28 2.16 0.62
CA ASN A 37 1.03 2.86 1.88
C ASN A 37 2.11 3.87 2.26
N SER A 38 3.32 3.75 1.71
CA SER A 38 4.45 4.68 1.89
C SER A 38 4.63 5.66 0.72
N VAL A 39 3.96 5.44 -0.42
CA VAL A 39 4.03 6.32 -1.59
C VAL A 39 3.41 7.68 -1.28
N ARG A 40 4.16 8.70 -1.69
CA ARG A 40 4.03 10.16 -1.50
C ARG A 40 2.75 10.67 -0.82
N PRO A 41 2.91 11.60 0.13
CA PRO A 41 1.78 12.29 0.73
C PRO A 41 0.82 12.86 -0.31
N ARG A 42 -0.47 12.60 -0.13
CA ARG A 42 -1.52 13.02 -1.07
C ARG A 42 -2.17 14.29 -0.56
N GLN A 43 -2.38 15.27 -1.44
CA GLN A 43 -3.09 16.51 -1.08
C GLN A 43 -4.49 16.24 -0.52
N SER A 44 -5.20 15.24 -1.04
CA SER A 44 -6.50 14.80 -0.52
C SER A 44 -6.46 14.23 0.91
N LEU A 45 -5.27 13.96 1.43
CA LEU A 45 -5.00 13.47 2.79
C LEU A 45 -4.24 14.52 3.62
N GLY A 46 -4.29 15.80 3.23
CA GLY A 46 -3.58 16.86 3.93
C GLY A 46 -2.06 16.73 3.83
N ASN A 47 -1.54 16.26 2.69
CA ASN A 47 -0.13 15.92 2.49
C ASN A 47 0.38 14.87 3.49
N ARG A 48 -0.45 13.87 3.76
CA ARG A 48 -0.07 12.66 4.51
C ARG A 48 -0.20 11.44 3.61
N THR A 49 0.65 10.46 3.86
CA THR A 49 0.58 9.12 3.28
C THR A 49 -0.60 8.36 3.90
N PRO A 50 -1.13 7.33 3.22
CA PRO A 50 -2.13 6.46 3.83
C PRO A 50 -1.66 5.90 5.18
N ALA A 51 -0.38 5.50 5.30
CA ALA A 51 0.16 5.01 6.56
C ALA A 51 0.06 6.06 7.69
N GLU A 52 0.43 7.31 7.44
CA GLU A 52 0.37 8.38 8.46
C GLU A 52 -1.07 8.72 8.90
N VAL A 53 -2.05 8.53 8.03
CA VAL A 53 -3.46 8.75 8.36
C VAL A 53 -4.03 7.60 9.20
N PHE A 54 -3.67 6.35 8.87
CA PHE A 54 -4.21 5.17 9.55
C PHE A 54 -3.48 4.81 10.85
N TYR A 55 -2.16 5.01 10.90
CA TYR A 55 -1.35 4.66 12.08
C TYR A 55 -1.06 5.85 12.99
N GLY A 56 -1.51 7.08 12.64
CA GLY A 56 -1.10 8.30 13.32
C GLY A 56 0.38 8.62 13.03
N SER A 57 0.82 9.85 13.31
CA SER A 57 2.25 10.16 13.27
C SER A 57 2.99 9.11 14.09
N ALA A 58 3.96 8.42 13.50
CA ALA A 58 4.78 7.42 14.17
C ALA A 58 5.73 8.05 15.21
N GLU A 59 5.21 8.85 16.13
CA GLU A 59 5.86 9.18 17.40
C GLU A 59 5.48 8.12 18.44
N MET A 60 5.66 6.82 18.13
CA MET A 60 5.74 5.76 19.14
C MET A 60 6.18 4.40 18.56
N LEU A 61 7.30 4.35 17.84
CA LEU A 61 8.00 3.07 17.60
C LEU A 61 9.49 3.09 17.99
N CYS A 62 9.89 4.09 18.77
CA CYS A 62 11.09 4.06 19.61
C CYS A 62 10.79 4.76 20.94
N ALA A 63 10.27 4.00 21.90
CA ALA A 63 10.37 4.26 23.33
C ALA A 63 10.51 2.91 24.03
#